data_AF-A0A653D3I5-F1
#
_entry.id   AF-A0A653D3I5-F1
#
_cell.length_a   1.000
_cell.length_b   1.000
_cell.length_c   1.000
_cell.angle_alpha   90.00
_cell.angle_beta   90.00
_cell.angle_gamma   90.00
#
_symmetry.space_group_name_H-M   'P 1'
#
loop_
_entity.id
_entity.type
_entity.pdbx_description
1 polymer ?
#
loop_
_entity_poly.entity_id
_entity_poly.type
_entity_poly.pdbx_seq_one_letter_code
_entity_poly.pdbx_strand_id
1 'polypeptide(L)'
;MNLVLLLFAVMSWTMIMYSSLINFFEDYLPNILVEIFKYGKVASSKRQGLHTKIEIPKAWFKHFYVVAVVAFAYIFYVTTRVYVIGANVPEWFLNFLIICCGQSRIAHTPATKVYLATILLSLQVFRRYYDTHYVSVFGKDSFMSVLHYIAGIFHYPGAAIAIVCEAPVFAKNCK
;
A
#
# COMPACT_ATOMS: atom_id res chain seq x y z
N MET A 1 -8.20 1.92 -18.60
CA MET A 1 -7.36 2.75 -17.71
C MET A 1 -6.81 1.88 -16.60
N ASN A 2 -5.53 2.00 -16.25
CA ASN A 2 -4.92 1.23 -15.16
C ASN A 2 -5.19 1.96 -13.83
N LEU A 3 -6.22 1.53 -13.09
CA LEU A 3 -6.64 2.19 -11.84
C LEU A 3 -5.58 2.06 -10.75
N VAL A 4 -4.85 0.94 -10.74
CA VAL A 4 -3.76 0.71 -9.79
C VAL A 4 -2.63 1.71 -10.03
N LEU A 5 -2.21 1.89 -11.29
CA LEU A 5 -1.19 2.89 -11.61
C LEU A 5 -1.66 4.32 -11.26
N LEU A 6 -2.92 4.65 -11.55
CA LEU A 6 -3.51 5.94 -11.18
C LEU A 6 -3.50 6.16 -9.67
N LEU A 7 -3.87 5.13 -8.88
CA LEU A 7 -3.83 5.15 -7.42
C LEU A 7 -2.41 5.45 -6.92
N PHE A 8 -1.40 4.73 -7.41
CA PHE A 8 0.00 4.94 -7.02
C PHE A 8 0.53 6.32 -7.45
N ALA A 9 0.14 6.80 -8.63
CA ALA A 9 0.52 8.12 -9.11
C ALA A 9 -0.06 9.23 -8.21
N VAL A 10 -1.35 9.14 -7.86
CA VAL A 10 -1.99 10.10 -6.95
C VAL A 10 -1.38 10.04 -5.55
N MET A 11 -1.15 8.85 -5.00
CA MET A 11 -0.48 8.68 -3.70
C MET A 11 0.94 9.26 -3.70
N SER A 12 1.73 9.01 -4.74
CA SER A 12 3.09 9.52 -4.84
C SER A 12 3.11 11.04 -5.01
N TRP A 13 2.25 11.58 -5.88
CA TRP A 13 2.14 13.01 -6.11
C TRP A 13 1.73 13.76 -4.84
N THR A 14 0.70 13.26 -4.15
CA THR A 14 0.26 13.85 -2.86
C THR A 14 1.39 13.81 -1.83
N MET A 15 2.06 12.67 -1.63
CA MET A 15 3.18 12.57 -0.69
C MET A 15 4.31 13.56 -1.02
N ILE A 16 4.71 13.68 -2.30
CA ILE A 16 5.77 14.59 -2.73
C ILE A 16 5.36 16.06 -2.54
N MET A 17 4.16 16.42 -2.99
CA MET A 17 3.65 17.79 -2.89
C MET A 17 3.55 18.25 -1.44
N TYR A 18 2.93 17.44 -0.57
CA TYR A 18 2.76 17.83 0.83
C TYR A 18 4.08 17.80 1.62
N SER A 19 4.96 16.83 1.37
CA SER A 19 6.30 16.82 1.99
C SER A 19 7.11 18.05 1.59
N SER A 20 7.02 18.46 0.33
CA SER A 20 7.68 19.68 -0.16
C SER A 20 7.07 20.93 0.47
N LEU A 21 5.74 21.01 0.52
CA LEU A 21 5.01 22.16 1.09
C LEU A 21 5.39 22.39 2.56
N ILE A 22 5.48 21.32 3.34
CA ILE A 22 5.89 21.40 4.76
C ILE A 22 7.36 21.79 4.89
N ASN A 23 8.24 21.23 4.06
CA ASN A 23 9.66 21.54 4.16
C ASN A 23 10.00 22.99 3.76
N PHE A 24 9.28 23.59 2.81
CA PHE A 24 9.58 24.92 2.29
C PHE A 24 8.70 26.05 2.86
N PHE A 25 7.47 25.76 3.25
CA PHE A 25 6.47 26.77 3.61
C PHE A 25 5.84 26.53 4.97
N GLU A 26 6.54 25.83 5.89
CA GLU A 26 6.02 25.51 7.23
C GLU A 26 5.42 26.73 7.94
N ASP A 27 6.13 27.85 7.94
CA ASP A 27 5.75 29.08 8.65
C ASP A 27 4.51 29.78 8.05
N TYR A 28 4.17 29.47 6.80
CA TYR A 28 3.04 30.07 6.07
C TYR A 28 1.82 29.14 6.00
N LEU A 29 1.96 27.89 6.44
CA LEU A 29 0.88 26.93 6.41
C LEU A 29 -0.06 27.10 7.60
N PRO A 30 -1.38 26.97 7.41
CA PRO A 30 -2.30 26.86 8.53
C PRO A 30 -1.92 25.64 9.38
N ASN A 31 -1.93 25.80 10.70
CA ASN A 31 -1.54 24.76 11.66
C ASN A 31 -2.22 23.40 11.39
N ILE A 32 -3.46 23.41 10.87
CA ILE A 32 -4.21 22.22 10.47
C ILE A 32 -3.45 21.38 9.42
N LEU A 33 -2.86 22.00 8.40
CA LEU A 33 -2.13 21.29 7.35
C LEU A 33 -0.80 20.73 7.84
N VAL A 34 -0.12 21.48 8.72
CA VAL A 34 1.12 21.04 9.35
C VAL A 34 0.85 19.84 10.25
N GLU A 35 -0.22 19.84 11.04
CA GLU A 35 -0.58 18.76 11.97
C GLU A 35 -1.07 17.47 11.28
N ILE A 36 -1.82 17.56 10.18
CA ILE A 36 -2.27 16.38 9.42
C ILE A 36 -1.10 15.52 8.92
N PHE A 37 0.05 16.15 8.66
CA PHE A 37 1.24 15.50 8.12
C PHE A 37 2.39 15.34 9.14
N LYS A 38 2.61 16.32 10.04
CA LYS A 38 3.58 16.21 11.13
C LYS A 38 2.99 15.34 12.24
N TYR A 39 3.30 14.07 12.15
CA TYR A 39 2.83 13.07 13.10
C TYR A 39 3.81 12.83 14.27
N GLY A 40 3.30 12.59 15.48
CA GLY A 40 4.09 12.08 16.62
C GLY A 40 4.86 13.16 17.41
N LYS A 41 6.12 12.88 17.78
CA LYS A 41 6.96 13.70 18.70
C LYS A 41 7.18 15.16 18.26
N VAL A 42 6.91 15.49 17.00
CA VAL A 42 7.10 16.83 16.42
C VAL A 42 5.89 17.75 16.66
N ALA A 43 4.72 17.22 17.04
CA ALA A 43 3.50 18.00 17.31
C ALA A 43 3.44 18.59 18.75
N SER A 44 4.47 18.38 19.57
CA SER A 44 4.44 18.57 21.03
C SER A 44 4.82 19.99 21.48
N SER A 45 4.10 21.03 21.04
CA SER A 45 4.16 22.31 21.77
C SER A 45 2.88 23.13 21.84
N LYS A 46 1.87 22.90 20.98
CA LYS A 46 0.60 23.66 20.99
C LYS A 46 -0.60 22.76 20.74
N ARG A 47 -0.84 21.78 21.61
CA ARG A 47 -2.00 20.89 21.52
C ARG A 47 -3.26 21.61 22.04
N GLN A 48 -3.84 22.51 21.24
CA GLN A 48 -5.10 23.19 21.58
C GLN A 48 -6.33 22.39 21.11
N GLY A 49 -6.99 21.75 22.08
CA GLY A 49 -8.44 21.73 22.29
C GLY A 49 -9.45 21.19 21.25
N LEU A 50 -9.24 21.30 19.94
CA LEU A 50 -10.36 21.16 18.98
C LEU A 50 -10.33 20.00 17.98
N HIS A 51 -9.23 19.24 17.80
CA HIS A 51 -9.11 18.34 16.64
C HIS A 51 -8.84 16.86 16.95
N THR A 52 -9.62 16.29 17.87
CA THR A 52 -9.63 14.84 18.19
C THR A 52 -10.49 13.97 17.24
N LYS A 53 -11.12 14.53 16.20
CA LYS A 53 -12.16 13.79 15.42
C LYS A 53 -11.67 12.99 14.21
N ILE A 54 -10.46 13.21 13.70
CA ILE A 54 -9.96 12.53 12.48
C ILE A 54 -8.61 11.85 12.72
N GLU A 55 -8.45 11.29 13.93
CA GLU A 55 -7.27 10.51 14.28
C GLU A 55 -7.70 9.14 14.77
N ILE A 56 -6.94 8.11 14.38
CA ILE A 56 -7.15 6.74 14.85
C ILE A 56 -5.93 6.25 15.63
N PRO A 57 -6.10 5.31 16.57
CA PRO A 57 -4.97 4.79 17.33
C PRO A 57 -3.92 4.17 16.39
N LYS A 58 -2.64 4.51 16.59
CA LYS A 58 -1.52 3.96 15.82
C LYS A 58 -1.49 2.42 15.83
N ALA A 59 -2.02 1.80 16.89
CA ALA A 59 -2.16 0.35 16.99
C ALA A 59 -2.97 -0.29 15.83
N TRP A 60 -3.78 0.49 15.10
CA TRP A 60 -4.51 0.03 13.91
C TRP A 60 -3.60 -0.34 12.74
N PHE A 61 -2.28 -0.06 12.81
CA PHE A 61 -1.32 -0.68 11.90
C PHE A 61 -1.41 -2.20 11.89
N LYS A 62 -1.84 -2.83 12.99
CA LYS A 62 -2.10 -4.28 13.04
C LYS A 62 -3.11 -4.71 11.97
N HIS A 63 -4.27 -4.04 11.89
CA HIS A 63 -5.31 -4.37 10.90
C HIS A 63 -4.81 -4.21 9.47
N PHE A 64 -4.07 -3.13 9.23
CA PHE A 64 -3.47 -2.85 7.94
C PHE A 64 -2.52 -3.95 7.48
N TYR A 65 -1.66 -4.47 8.36
CA TYR A 65 -0.77 -5.58 8.00
C TYR A 65 -1.47 -6.95 7.95
N VAL A 66 -2.59 -7.15 8.64
CA VAL A 66 -3.45 -8.34 8.43
C VAL A 66 -3.93 -8.39 6.98
N VAL A 67 -4.50 -7.28 6.49
CA VAL A 67 -4.99 -7.18 5.10
C VAL A 67 -3.85 -7.37 4.10
N ALA A 68 -2.69 -6.77 4.37
CA ALA A 68 -1.51 -6.94 3.53
C ALA A 68 -1.05 -8.39 3.45
N VAL A 69 -0.97 -9.10 4.59
CA VAL A 69 -0.57 -10.53 4.61
C VAL A 69 -1.54 -11.38 3.80
N VAL A 70 -2.85 -11.17 3.94
CA VAL A 70 -3.85 -11.92 3.16
C VAL A 70 -3.68 -11.68 1.66
N ALA A 71 -3.52 -10.41 1.25
CA ALA A 71 -3.33 -10.06 -0.15
C ALA A 71 -2.04 -10.66 -0.73
N PHE A 72 -0.91 -10.50 -0.04
CA PHE A 72 0.38 -11.01 -0.52
C PHE A 72 0.47 -12.53 -0.46
N ALA A 73 -0.09 -13.20 0.54
CA ALA A 73 -0.15 -14.65 0.60
C ALA A 73 -0.98 -15.22 -0.56
N TYR A 74 -2.12 -14.59 -0.88
CA TYR A 74 -2.94 -14.99 -2.02
C TYR A 74 -2.19 -14.80 -3.35
N ILE A 75 -1.55 -13.66 -3.56
CA ILE A 75 -0.77 -13.38 -4.78
C ILE A 75 0.43 -14.32 -4.90
N PHE A 76 1.15 -14.59 -3.80
CA PHE A 76 2.25 -15.54 -3.77
C PHE A 76 1.79 -16.97 -4.12
N TYR A 77 0.64 -17.39 -3.61
CA TYR A 77 0.04 -18.66 -3.97
C TYR A 77 -0.29 -18.75 -5.46
N VAL A 78 -0.98 -17.73 -6.02
CA VAL A 78 -1.35 -17.70 -7.44
C VAL A 78 -0.11 -17.70 -8.34
N THR A 79 0.89 -16.87 -8.06
CA THR A 79 2.11 -16.80 -8.87
C THR A 79 2.92 -18.08 -8.79
N THR A 80 2.98 -18.74 -7.63
CA THR A 80 3.62 -20.06 -7.48
C THR A 80 2.89 -21.12 -8.31
N ARG A 81 1.55 -21.16 -8.26
CA ARG A 81 0.79 -22.11 -9.09
C ARG A 81 1.00 -21.90 -10.59
N VAL A 82 1.07 -20.65 -11.04
CA VAL A 82 1.19 -20.34 -12.46
C VAL A 82 2.62 -20.57 -12.95
N TYR A 83 3.62 -20.05 -12.25
CA TYR A 83 5.01 -20.07 -12.73
C TYR A 83 5.81 -21.31 -12.35
N VAL A 84 5.50 -21.96 -11.23
CA VAL A 84 6.24 -23.15 -10.78
C VAL A 84 5.50 -24.42 -11.19
N ILE A 85 4.18 -24.47 -10.99
CA ILE A 85 3.37 -25.66 -11.28
C ILE A 85 2.89 -25.67 -12.75
N GLY A 86 2.89 -24.52 -13.44
CA GLY A 86 2.40 -24.41 -14.81
C GLY A 86 0.87 -24.47 -14.92
N ALA A 87 0.14 -24.16 -13.84
CA ALA A 87 -1.31 -24.13 -13.85
C ALA A 87 -1.85 -22.88 -14.56
N ASN A 88 -3.07 -22.99 -15.11
CA ASN A 88 -3.76 -21.83 -15.69
C ASN A 88 -4.18 -20.82 -14.63
N VAL A 89 -4.18 -19.54 -15.01
CA VAL A 89 -4.68 -18.45 -14.15
C VAL A 89 -6.20 -18.60 -14.00
N PRO A 90 -6.76 -18.54 -12.77
CA PRO A 90 -8.21 -18.55 -12.58
C PRO A 90 -8.89 -17.41 -13.33
N GLU A 91 -9.96 -17.71 -14.07
CA GLU A 91 -10.64 -16.72 -14.92
C GLU A 91 -11.23 -15.56 -14.12
N TRP A 92 -11.80 -15.84 -12.94
CA TRP A 92 -12.30 -14.80 -12.03
C TRP A 92 -11.20 -13.80 -11.65
N PHE A 93 -9.97 -14.28 -11.48
CA PHE A 93 -8.82 -13.45 -11.11
C PHE A 93 -8.37 -12.60 -12.30
N LEU A 94 -8.38 -13.16 -13.52
CA LEU A 94 -8.14 -12.37 -14.73
C LEU A 94 -9.18 -11.25 -14.92
N ASN A 95 -10.46 -11.55 -14.66
CA ASN A 95 -11.55 -10.57 -14.72
C ASN A 95 -11.38 -9.47 -13.66
N PHE A 96 -11.00 -9.85 -12.43
CA PHE A 96 -10.64 -8.90 -11.39
C PHE A 96 -9.49 -7.98 -11.83
N LEU A 97 -8.41 -8.55 -12.40
CA LEU A 97 -7.31 -7.76 -12.93
C LEU A 97 -7.75 -6.83 -14.08
N ILE A 98 -8.75 -7.20 -14.89
CA ILE A 98 -9.27 -6.34 -15.96
C ILE A 98 -9.94 -5.11 -15.38
N ILE A 99 -10.70 -5.28 -14.30
CA ILE A 99 -11.33 -4.17 -13.59
C ILE A 99 -10.25 -3.26 -12.97
N CYS A 100 -9.23 -3.83 -12.33
CA CYS A 100 -8.21 -3.04 -11.61
C CYS A 100 -7.17 -2.38 -12.53
N CYS A 101 -6.64 -3.10 -13.51
CA CYS A 101 -5.52 -2.66 -14.34
C CYS A 101 -5.91 -2.34 -15.79
N GLY A 102 -7.17 -2.57 -16.17
CA GLY A 102 -7.66 -2.40 -17.53
C GLY A 102 -7.51 -3.66 -18.38
N GLN A 103 -8.13 -3.61 -19.55
CA GLN A 103 -8.23 -4.73 -20.50
C GLN A 103 -6.94 -4.94 -21.32
N SER A 104 -6.26 -3.85 -21.70
CA SER A 104 -5.02 -3.86 -22.49
C SER A 104 -3.78 -3.85 -21.59
N ARG A 105 -3.56 -4.93 -20.84
CA ARG A 105 -2.33 -5.11 -20.05
C ARG A 105 -1.19 -5.57 -20.95
N ILE A 106 -0.03 -4.96 -20.80
CA ILE A 106 1.22 -5.35 -21.47
C ILE A 106 2.18 -5.79 -20.37
N ALA A 107 2.77 -6.98 -20.52
CA ALA A 107 3.79 -7.44 -19.58
C ALA A 107 5.11 -6.76 -19.91
N HIS A 108 5.58 -5.86 -19.05
CA HIS A 108 6.88 -5.20 -19.20
C HIS A 108 8.01 -5.95 -18.48
N THR A 109 7.66 -6.84 -17.55
CA THR A 109 8.62 -7.50 -16.67
C THR A 109 8.58 -9.02 -16.86
N PRO A 110 9.73 -9.72 -17.02
CA PRO A 110 9.74 -11.18 -17.16
C PRO A 110 9.27 -11.92 -15.89
N ALA A 111 8.73 -13.12 -16.07
CA ALA A 111 8.13 -13.95 -15.01
C ALA A 111 9.06 -14.13 -13.79
N THR A 112 10.34 -14.39 -14.02
CA THR A 112 11.34 -14.60 -12.96
C THR A 112 11.47 -13.38 -12.04
N LYS A 113 11.46 -12.16 -12.61
CA LYS A 113 11.57 -10.92 -11.83
C LYS A 113 10.30 -10.67 -11.02
N VAL A 114 9.13 -10.92 -11.61
CA VAL A 114 7.84 -10.80 -10.91
C VAL A 114 7.76 -11.80 -9.75
N TYR A 115 8.16 -13.05 -9.99
CA TYR A 115 8.12 -14.08 -8.97
C TYR A 115 9.08 -13.76 -7.81
N LEU A 116 10.31 -13.34 -8.12
CA LEU A 116 11.27 -12.87 -7.13
C LEU A 116 10.74 -11.67 -6.34
N ALA A 117 10.18 -10.66 -7.02
CA ALA A 117 9.57 -9.50 -6.37
C ALA A 117 8.42 -9.92 -5.43
N THR A 118 7.60 -10.88 -5.85
CA THR A 118 6.51 -11.42 -5.04
C THR A 118 7.03 -12.11 -3.79
N ILE A 119 8.10 -12.92 -3.88
CA ILE A 119 8.75 -13.55 -2.72
C ILE A 119 9.25 -12.48 -1.75
N LEU A 120 10.06 -11.53 -2.24
CA LEU A 120 10.70 -10.52 -1.42
C LEU A 120 9.68 -9.62 -0.70
N LEU A 121 8.63 -9.18 -1.41
CA LEU A 121 7.59 -8.35 -0.83
C LEU A 121 6.68 -9.14 0.12
N SER A 122 6.41 -10.41 -0.16
CA SER A 122 5.70 -11.27 0.80
C SER A 122 6.49 -11.39 2.10
N LEU A 123 7.79 -11.69 2.03
CA LEU A 123 8.68 -11.73 3.21
C LEU A 123 8.71 -10.40 3.97
N GLN A 124 8.79 -9.28 3.25
CA GLN A 124 8.76 -7.95 3.85
C GLN A 124 7.43 -7.68 4.58
N VAL A 125 6.30 -8.08 4.00
CA VAL A 125 4.97 -7.94 4.61
C VAL A 125 4.81 -8.85 5.83
N PHE A 126 5.24 -10.11 5.76
CA PHE A 126 5.23 -11.02 6.92
C PHE A 126 6.09 -10.51 8.06
N ARG A 127 7.29 -9.98 7.77
CA ARG A 127 8.13 -9.33 8.78
C ARG A 127 7.41 -8.16 9.42
N ARG A 128 6.80 -7.26 8.64
CA ARG A 128 6.07 -6.11 9.17
C ARG A 128 4.85 -6.51 9.99
N TYR A 129 4.15 -7.56 9.59
CA TYR A 129 3.09 -8.16 10.38
C TYR A 129 3.61 -8.63 11.73
N TYR A 130 4.70 -9.41 11.74
CA TYR A 130 5.33 -9.89 12.98
C TYR A 130 5.75 -8.73 13.88
N ASP A 131 6.47 -7.76 13.31
CA ASP A 131 6.93 -6.57 14.03
C ASP A 131 5.76 -5.81 14.65
N THR A 132 4.66 -5.63 13.93
CA THR A 132 3.51 -4.88 14.46
C THR A 132 2.69 -5.65 15.47
N HIS A 133 2.60 -6.97 15.38
CA HIS A 133 1.77 -7.77 16.29
C HIS A 133 2.49 -8.17 17.58
N TYR A 134 3.79 -8.46 17.48
CA TYR A 134 4.54 -9.10 18.56
C TYR A 134 5.70 -8.25 19.09
N VAL A 135 6.33 -7.41 18.26
CA VAL A 135 7.52 -6.64 18.68
C VAL A 135 7.18 -5.20 19.06
N SER A 136 6.28 -4.57 18.31
CA SER A 136 5.99 -3.14 18.42
C SER A 136 5.04 -2.87 19.58
N VAL A 137 5.52 -2.11 20.56
CA VAL A 137 4.69 -1.55 21.62
C VAL A 137 4.15 -0.21 21.17
N PHE A 138 2.86 -0.16 20.82
CA PHE A 138 2.20 1.09 20.46
C PHE A 138 1.83 1.87 21.73
N GLY A 139 2.27 3.13 21.81
CA GLY A 139 1.90 4.03 22.91
C GLY A 139 0.40 4.32 22.90
N LYS A 140 -0.22 4.38 24.09
CA LYS A 140 -1.66 4.60 24.26
C LYS A 140 -2.15 5.93 23.67
N ASP A 141 -1.30 6.96 23.67
CA ASP A 141 -1.61 8.30 23.17
C ASP A 141 -1.05 8.59 21.76
N SER A 142 -0.71 7.53 21.02
CA SER A 142 -0.17 7.64 19.67
C SER A 142 -1.30 7.65 18.63
N PHE A 143 -1.52 8.83 18.03
CA PHE A 143 -2.42 9.18 16.91
C PHE A 143 -2.27 8.38 15.60
N MET A 144 -2.99 8.70 14.53
CA MET A 144 -2.53 8.79 13.14
C MET A 144 -3.71 9.29 12.33
N SER A 145 -3.45 10.11 11.31
CA SER A 145 -4.52 10.62 10.46
C SER A 145 -5.26 9.47 9.78
N VAL A 146 -6.60 9.55 9.75
CA VAL A 146 -7.46 8.58 9.03
C VAL A 146 -7.08 8.48 7.55
N LEU A 147 -6.67 9.58 6.93
CA LEU A 147 -6.23 9.57 5.53
C LEU A 147 -4.99 8.71 5.32
N HIS A 148 -4.06 8.73 6.28
CA HIS A 148 -2.85 7.92 6.24
C HIS A 148 -3.18 6.43 6.36
N TYR A 149 -4.16 6.10 7.20
CA TYR A 149 -4.67 4.74 7.33
C TYR A 149 -5.38 4.24 6.07
N ILE A 150 -6.24 5.06 5.48
CA ILE A 150 -6.91 4.74 4.21
C ILE A 150 -5.89 4.58 3.10
N ALA A 151 -4.90 5.47 2.99
CA ALA A 151 -3.84 5.32 1.99
C ALA A 151 -3.10 4.00 2.19
N GLY A 152 -2.77 3.65 3.43
CA GLY A 152 -2.17 2.37 3.75
C GLY A 152 -3.03 1.18 3.32
N ILE A 153 -4.30 1.12 3.73
CA ILE A 153 -5.15 -0.06 3.51
C ILE A 153 -5.26 -0.42 2.03
N PHE A 154 -5.23 0.59 1.14
CA PHE A 154 -5.25 0.38 -0.31
C PHE A 154 -3.86 0.16 -0.92
N HIS A 155 -2.80 0.70 -0.32
CA HIS A 155 -1.44 0.61 -0.86
C HIS A 155 -0.94 -0.83 -0.98
N TYR A 156 -1.10 -1.67 0.06
CA TYR A 156 -0.54 -3.04 0.03
C TYR A 156 -1.28 -3.97 -0.94
N PRO A 157 -2.62 -4.05 -0.92
CA PRO A 157 -3.35 -4.79 -1.94
C PRO A 157 -3.08 -4.23 -3.34
N GLY A 158 -3.05 -2.91 -3.50
CA GLY A 158 -2.69 -2.26 -4.75
C GLY A 158 -1.30 -2.67 -5.24
N ALA A 159 -0.31 -2.73 -4.36
CA ALA A 159 1.06 -3.12 -4.70
C ALA A 159 1.12 -4.58 -5.15
N ALA A 160 0.41 -5.46 -4.42
CA ALA A 160 0.31 -6.87 -4.77
C ALA A 160 -0.31 -7.07 -6.17
N ILE A 161 -1.35 -6.30 -6.49
CA ILE A 161 -1.98 -6.30 -7.82
C ILE A 161 -1.05 -5.70 -8.88
N ALA A 162 -0.35 -4.59 -8.58
CA ALA A 162 0.55 -3.91 -9.51
C ALA A 162 1.65 -4.85 -10.02
N ILE A 163 2.26 -5.64 -9.13
CA ILE A 163 3.29 -6.62 -9.47
C ILE A 163 2.79 -7.63 -10.50
N VAL A 164 1.58 -8.16 -10.29
CA VAL A 164 1.00 -9.19 -11.17
C VAL A 164 0.47 -8.57 -12.46
N CYS A 165 0.07 -7.30 -12.46
CA CYS A 165 -0.32 -6.60 -13.68
C CYS A 165 0.85 -6.40 -14.65
N GLU A 166 2.09 -6.32 -14.15
CA GLU A 166 3.32 -6.22 -14.95
C GLU A 166 3.84 -7.58 -15.45
N ALA A 167 3.13 -8.67 -15.15
CA ALA A 167 3.61 -10.02 -15.27
C ALA A 167 3.10 -10.75 -16.53
N PRO A 168 3.95 -11.58 -17.17
CA PRO A 168 3.53 -12.39 -18.31
C PRO A 168 2.51 -13.43 -17.84
N VAL A 169 1.66 -13.92 -18.74
CA VAL A 169 0.52 -14.84 -18.46
C VAL A 169 -0.67 -14.16 -17.77
N PHE A 170 -0.46 -13.11 -16.97
CA PHE A 170 -1.56 -12.31 -16.38
C PHE A 170 -2.02 -11.15 -17.28
N ALA A 171 -1.16 -10.73 -18.21
CA ALA A 171 -1.49 -9.84 -19.32
C ALA A 171 -2.12 -10.66 -20.46
N LYS A 172 -3.39 -10.40 -20.80
CA LYS A 172 -4.19 -11.17 -21.77
C LYS A 172 -3.67 -11.15 -23.22
N ASN A 173 -2.57 -10.44 -23.49
CA ASN A 173 -2.01 -10.23 -24.84
C ASN A 173 -0.72 -11.02 -25.15
N CYS A 174 -0.29 -11.95 -24.30
CA CYS A 174 0.69 -12.94 -24.72
C CYS A 174 -0.04 -14.13 -25.37
N LYS A 175 -0.26 -14.03 -26.69
CA LYS A 175 -0.34 -15.23 -27.53
C LYS A 175 1.03 -15.89 -27.58
#